data_AF-A0A3D1P4U8-F1
#
_entry.id   AF-A0A3D1P4U8-F1
#
_cell.length_a   1.000
_cell.length_b   1.000
_cell.length_c   1.000
_cell.angle_alpha   90.00
_cell.angle_beta   90.00
_cell.angle_gamma   90.00
#
_symmetry.space_group_name_H-M   'P 1'
#
loop_
_entity.id
_entity.type
_entity.pdbx_description
1 polymer ?
#
loop_
_entity_poly.entity_id
_entity_poly.type
_entity_poly.pdbx_seq_one_letter_code
_entity_poly.pdbx_strand_id
1 'polypeptide(L)'
;HIPLPEISRATQAPWYFWIGGLLGVIYLTATIILAPLLGAATMIGLIIAGQMLASICLDHFGLVGFPVHPLGFWRAFGAIFLIVGVVLIQRS
;
A
#
# COMPACT_ATOMS: atom_id res chain seq x y z
N HIS A 1 -6.18 -1.82 34.40
CA HIS A 1 -4.94 -1.04 34.17
C HIS A 1 -4.37 -1.45 32.82
N ILE A 2 -4.53 -0.60 31.80
CA ILE A 2 -3.92 -0.82 30.49
C ILE A 2 -2.43 -0.49 30.69
N PRO A 3 -1.50 -1.45 30.57
CA PRO A 3 -0.09 -1.16 30.75
C PRO A 3 0.31 -0.10 29.72
N LEU A 4 0.86 1.01 30.18
CA LEU A 4 1.36 2.06 29.29
C LEU A 4 2.40 1.41 28.37
N PRO A 5 2.34 1.66 27.05
CA PRO A 5 3.31 1.09 26.12
C PRO A 5 4.71 1.51 26.56
N GLU A 6 5.51 0.52 26.97
CA GLU A 6 6.91 0.71 27.31
C GLU A 6 7.66 1.16 26.05
N ILE A 7 8.01 2.44 25.98
CA ILE A 7 8.76 3.03 24.85
C ILE A 7 10.08 2.26 24.61
N SER A 8 10.63 1.65 25.67
CA SER A 8 11.80 0.76 25.62
C SER A 8 11.62 -0.48 24.75
N ARG A 9 10.38 -0.93 24.48
CA ARG A 9 10.12 -2.04 23.55
C ARG A 9 10.20 -1.62 22.09
N ALA A 10 10.01 -0.35 21.78
CA ALA A 10 10.12 0.16 20.41
C ALA A 10 11.56 0.05 19.89
N THR A 11 12.55 0.29 20.75
CA THR A 11 13.98 0.15 20.41
C THR A 11 14.47 -1.30 20.38
N GLN A 12 13.71 -2.23 20.98
CA GLN A 12 13.97 -3.68 20.90
C GLN A 12 13.27 -4.34 19.69
N ALA A 13 12.45 -3.59 18.95
CA ALA A 13 11.76 -4.11 17.78
C ALA A 13 12.77 -4.47 16.67
N PRO A 14 12.59 -5.61 15.98
CA PRO A 14 13.41 -5.96 14.84
C PRO A 14 13.49 -4.86 13.78
N TRP A 15 14.65 -4.68 13.16
CA TRP A 15 14.95 -3.58 12.24
C TRP A 15 13.93 -3.42 11.09
N TYR A 16 13.34 -4.52 10.62
CA TYR A 16 12.35 -4.50 9.54
C TYR A 16 11.01 -3.83 9.93
N PHE A 17 10.67 -3.75 11.22
CA PHE A 17 9.49 -3.00 11.66
C PHE A 17 9.63 -1.49 11.39
N TRP A 18 10.85 -0.96 11.47
CA TRP A 18 11.13 0.44 11.18
C TRP A 18 10.92 0.78 9.70
N ILE A 19 11.13 -0.18 8.79
CA ILE A 19 10.80 -0.02 7.36
C ILE A 19 9.29 0.17 7.21
N GLY A 20 8.48 -0.64 7.88
CA GLY A 20 7.02 -0.49 7.88
C GLY A 20 6.58 0.88 8.41
N GLY A 21 7.21 1.35 9.49
CA GLY A 21 6.97 2.68 10.04
C GLY A 21 7.33 3.80 9.06
N LEU A 22 8.51 3.73 8.43
CA LEU A 22 8.96 4.71 7.44
C LEU A 22 8.05 4.74 6.21
N LEU A 23 7.68 3.58 5.67
CA LEU A 23 6.74 3.48 4.55
C LEU A 23 5.36 4.05 4.92
N GLY A 24 4.88 3.81 6.15
CA GLY A 24 3.64 4.38 6.65
C GLY A 24 3.66 5.90 6.70
N VAL A 25 4.75 6.49 7.18
CA VAL A 25 4.93 7.97 7.20
C VAL A 25 4.95 8.51 5.77
N ILE A 26 5.73 7.92 4.86
CA ILE A 26 5.79 8.34 3.45
C ILE A 26 4.40 8.27 2.81
N TYR A 27 3.67 7.17 3.01
CA TYR A 27 2.31 6.99 2.49
C TYR A 27 1.37 8.06 3.03
N LEU A 28 1.38 8.30 4.34
CA LEU A 28 0.51 9.29 4.98
C LEU A 28 0.83 10.71 4.49
N THR A 29 2.11 11.08 4.44
CA THR A 29 2.57 12.39 3.95
C THR A 29 2.19 12.59 2.49
N ALA A 30 2.46 11.61 1.62
CA ALA A 30 2.02 11.64 0.24
C ALA A 30 0.50 11.78 0.16
N THR A 31 -0.24 11.08 1.01
CA THR A 31 -1.70 11.13 1.00
C THR A 31 -2.21 12.53 1.36
N ILE A 32 -1.66 13.16 2.39
CA ILE A 32 -2.04 14.51 2.81
C ILE A 32 -1.73 15.55 1.72
N ILE A 33 -0.59 15.41 1.03
CA ILE A 33 -0.18 16.35 -0.02
C ILE A 33 -1.02 16.13 -1.28
N LEU A 34 -1.24 14.89 -1.71
CA LEU A 34 -1.90 14.57 -2.97
C LEU A 34 -3.43 14.68 -2.90
N ALA A 35 -4.03 14.53 -1.70
CA ALA A 35 -5.48 14.61 -1.51
C ALA A 35 -6.12 15.89 -2.06
N PRO A 36 -5.63 17.11 -1.76
CA PRO A 36 -6.19 18.33 -2.32
C PRO A 36 -5.89 18.52 -3.81
N LEU A 37 -4.85 17.89 -4.36
CA LEU A 37 -4.45 18.05 -5.76
C LEU A 37 -5.25 17.16 -6.71
N LEU A 38 -5.60 15.94 -6.28
CA LEU A 38 -6.15 14.91 -7.16
C LEU A 38 -7.66 14.71 -6.99
N GLY A 39 -8.24 15.23 -5.91
CA GLY A 39 -9.63 14.96 -5.54
C GLY A 39 -9.81 13.55 -4.95
N ALA A 40 -10.91 13.35 -4.21
CA ALA A 40 -11.13 12.13 -3.44
C ALA A 40 -11.21 10.86 -4.31
N ALA A 41 -11.83 10.93 -5.49
CA ALA A 41 -12.00 9.78 -6.37
C ALA A 41 -10.67 9.24 -6.92
N THR A 42 -9.83 10.13 -7.47
CA THR A 42 -8.48 9.79 -7.98
C THR A 42 -7.59 9.25 -6.87
N MET A 43 -7.69 9.84 -5.68
CA MET A 43 -6.93 9.43 -4.49
C MET A 43 -7.22 7.98 -4.10
N ILE A 44 -8.50 7.65 -3.92
CA ILE A 44 -8.94 6.31 -3.55
C ILE A 44 -8.54 5.31 -4.64
N GLY A 45 -8.73 5.69 -5.92
CA GLY A 45 -8.31 4.86 -7.05
C GLY A 45 -6.80 4.55 -7.03
N LEU A 46 -5.94 5.56 -6.82
CA LEU A 46 -4.49 5.37 -6.70
C LEU A 46 -4.09 4.49 -5.51
N ILE A 47 -4.76 4.66 -4.36
CA ILE A 47 -4.49 3.84 -3.17
C ILE A 47 -4.80 2.37 -3.46
N ILE A 48 -5.97 2.07 -4.05
CA ILE A 48 -6.35 0.70 -4.37
C ILE A 48 -5.41 0.13 -5.45
N ALA A 49 -5.02 0.93 -6.45
CA ALA A 49 -4.03 0.55 -7.46
C ALA A 49 -2.71 0.12 -6.83
N GLY A 50 -2.18 0.97 -5.94
CA GLY A 50 -0.93 0.73 -5.22
C GLY A 50 -1.00 -0.49 -4.33
N GLN A 51 -2.09 -0.68 -3.59
CA GLN A 51 -2.33 -1.88 -2.78
C GLN A 51 -2.35 -3.15 -3.62
N MET A 52 -3.01 -3.11 -4.78
CA MET A 52 -3.10 -4.24 -5.69
C MET A 52 -1.73 -4.61 -6.29
N LEU A 53 -0.97 -3.60 -6.73
CA LEU A 53 0.41 -3.80 -7.21
C LEU A 53 1.32 -4.32 -6.09
N ALA A 54 1.22 -3.77 -4.88
CA ALA A 54 1.98 -4.23 -3.73
C ALA A 54 1.66 -5.69 -3.40
N SER A 55 0.37 -6.06 -3.38
CA SER A 55 -0.05 -7.45 -3.18
C SER A 55 0.50 -8.38 -4.28
N ILE A 56 0.46 -7.96 -5.55
CA ILE A 56 1.06 -8.72 -6.66
C ILE A 56 2.57 -8.91 -6.46
N CYS A 57 3.31 -7.86 -6.09
CA CYS A 57 4.74 -7.95 -5.82
C CYS A 57 5.02 -8.90 -4.64
N LEU A 58 4.27 -8.76 -3.53
CA LEU A 58 4.45 -9.60 -2.35
C LEU A 58 4.13 -11.07 -2.64
N ASP A 59 3.07 -11.35 -3.41
CA ASP A 59 2.68 -12.69 -3.83
C ASP A 59 3.74 -13.31 -4.78
N HIS A 60 4.33 -12.51 -5.69
CA HIS A 60 5.34 -12.97 -6.64
C HIS A 60 6.69 -13.27 -5.98
N PHE A 61 7.12 -12.43 -5.04
CA PHE A 61 8.40 -12.60 -4.34
C PHE A 61 8.30 -13.51 -3.11
N GLY A 62 7.09 -13.96 -2.72
CA GLY A 62 6.89 -14.83 -1.56
C GLY A 62 7.35 -14.23 -0.23
N LEU A 63 7.51 -12.89 -0.17
CA LEU A 63 8.19 -12.16 0.91
C LEU A 63 7.50 -12.26 2.28
N VAL A 64 6.26 -12.74 2.32
CA VAL A 64 5.43 -12.80 3.54
C VAL A 64 5.17 -14.25 3.99
N GLY A 65 5.82 -15.25 3.39
CA GLY A 65 5.68 -16.66 3.80
C GLY A 65 4.33 -17.29 3.43
N PHE A 66 3.52 -16.62 2.61
CA PHE A 66 2.32 -17.21 2.01
C PHE A 66 2.69 -18.13 0.83
N PRO A 67 1.92 -19.19 0.56
CA PRO A 67 2.12 -20.02 -0.63
C PRO A 67 2.06 -19.12 -1.87
N VAL A 68 3.11 -19.15 -2.69
CA VAL A 68 3.26 -18.34 -3.92
C VAL A 68 2.02 -18.58 -4.79
N HIS A 69 1.10 -17.62 -4.80
CA HIS A 69 -0.06 -17.68 -5.68
C HIS A 69 0.39 -17.13 -7.03
N PRO A 70 0.48 -17.96 -8.09
CA PRO A 70 0.80 -17.46 -9.41
C PRO A 70 -0.21 -16.39 -9.79
N LEU A 71 0.28 -15.31 -10.38
CA LEU A 71 -0.54 -14.19 -10.84
C LEU A 71 -1.68 -14.71 -11.72
N GLY A 72 -2.88 -14.77 -11.15
CA GLY A 72 -4.06 -15.19 -11.90
C GLY A 72 -4.32 -14.19 -13.03
N PHE A 73 -4.57 -14.69 -14.24
CA PHE A 73 -4.88 -13.89 -15.43
C PHE A 73 -5.92 -12.79 -15.14
N TRP A 74 -6.94 -13.10 -14.35
CA TRP A 74 -7.98 -12.16 -13.93
C TRP A 74 -7.49 -11.03 -13.01
N ARG A 75 -6.50 -11.29 -12.13
CA ARG A 75 -5.90 -10.23 -11.30
C ARG A 75 -5.08 -9.27 -12.16
N ALA A 76 -4.32 -9.78 -13.14
CA ALA A 76 -3.60 -8.92 -14.07
C ALA A 76 -4.56 -8.04 -14.89
N PHE A 77 -5.65 -8.63 -15.39
CA PHE A 77 -6.66 -7.88 -16.14
C PHE A 77 -7.35 -6.81 -15.28
N GLY A 78 -7.69 -7.15 -14.03
CA GLY A 78 -8.23 -6.18 -13.06
C GLY A 78 -7.27 -5.04 -12.75
N ALA A 79 -5.97 -5.31 -12.61
CA ALA A 79 -4.96 -4.28 -12.35
C ALA A 79 -4.86 -3.29 -13.52
N ILE A 80 -4.86 -3.80 -14.75
CA ILE A 80 -4.84 -2.96 -15.97
C ILE A 80 -6.09 -2.08 -16.01
N PHE A 81 -7.28 -2.65 -15.80
CA PHE A 81 -8.54 -1.90 -15.79
C PHE A 81 -8.56 -0.81 -14.71
N LEU A 82 -8.02 -1.12 -13.52
CA LEU A 82 -7.94 -0.18 -12.42
C LEU A 82 -7.01 1.00 -12.76
N ILE A 83 -5.82 0.72 -13.32
CA ILE A 83 -4.89 1.77 -13.78
C ILE A 83 -5.56 2.66 -14.83
N VAL A 84 -6.23 2.08 -15.82
CA VAL A 84 -6.95 2.82 -16.86
C VAL A 84 -8.06 3.69 -16.25
N GLY A 85 -8.84 3.14 -15.32
CA GLY A 85 -9.89 3.87 -14.61
C GLY A 85 -9.35 5.08 -13.84
N VAL A 86 -8.24 4.91 -13.13
CA VAL A 86 -7.58 6.00 -12.39
C VAL A 86 -7.10 7.10 -13.33
N VAL A 87 -6.48 6.74 -14.45
CA VAL A 87 -6.01 7.72 -15.45
C VAL A 87 -7.17 8.50 -16.07
N LEU A 88 -8.29 7.83 -16.33
CA LEU A 88 -9.51 8.48 -16.85
C LEU A 88 -10.10 9.46 -15.83
N ILE A 89 -10.18 9.06 -14.55
CA ILE A 89 -10.68 9.94 -13.47
C ILE A 89 -9.77 11.17 -13.31
N GLN A 90 -8.45 10.99 -13.37
CA GLN A 90 -7.50 12.10 -13.28
C GLN A 90 -7.60 13.09 -14.46
N ARG A 91 -8.04 12.61 -15.63
CA ARG A 91 -8.18 13.41 -16.86
C ARG A 91 -9.53 14.11 -16.99
N SER A 92 -10.52 13.75 -16.16
CA SER A 92 -11.86 14.36 -16.12
C SER A 92 -11.89 15.60 -15.23
#